data_AF-M7ZAS8-F1
#
_entry.id   AF-M7ZAS8-F1
#
_cell.length_a   1.000
_cell.length_b   1.000
_cell.length_c   1.000
_cell.angle_alpha   90.00
_cell.angle_beta   90.00
_cell.angle_gamma   90.00
#
_symmetry.space_group_name_H-M   'P 1'
#
loop_
_entity.id
_entity.type
_entity.pdbx_description
1 polymer ?
#
loop_
_entity_poly.entity_id
_entity_poly.type
_entity_poly.pdbx_seq_one_letter_code
_entity_poly.pdbx_strand_id
1 'polypeptide(L)'
;MGASILRLFFHDCFVNGCDGSVLLDDSATLTGEKNAGPNANSLRGFEVIDAIKSRVDAACPGTVSCADILAVAARDGVNLLGGPSWGVPLGRRDARTTTQAAANSNLPSPSSSAATLISA
;
A
#
# COMPACT_ATOMS: atom_id res chain seq x y z
N MET A 1 -3.51 5.74 13.24
CA MET A 1 -3.22 4.61 12.33
C MET A 1 -3.91 4.77 10.98
N GLY A 2 -5.18 5.18 10.90
CA GLY A 2 -5.89 5.36 9.62
C GLY A 2 -5.12 6.16 8.56
N ALA A 3 -4.51 7.30 8.92
CA ALA A 3 -3.67 8.09 8.01
C ALA A 3 -2.46 7.33 7.45
N SER A 4 -1.84 6.45 8.26
CA SER A 4 -0.70 5.64 7.82
C SER A 4 -1.10 4.58 6.81
N ILE A 5 -2.25 3.92 7.03
CA ILE A 5 -2.79 2.92 6.11
C ILE A 5 -3.23 3.58 4.80
N LEU A 6 -3.85 4.75 4.86
CA LEU A 6 -4.20 5.53 3.67
C LEU A 6 -2.95 5.85 2.84
N ARG A 7 -1.86 6.29 3.49
CA ARG A 7 -0.59 6.53 2.81
C ARG A 7 0.02 5.25 2.25
N LEU A 8 -0.05 4.15 2.98
CA LEU A 8 0.44 2.85 2.51
C LEU A 8 -0.28 2.40 1.24
N PHE A 9 -1.61 2.57 1.18
CA PHE A 9 -2.40 2.30 -0.03
C PHE A 9 -2.06 3.23 -1.19
N PHE A 10 -1.83 4.53 -0.93
CA PHE A 10 -1.34 5.45 -1.96
C PHE A 10 0.00 4.99 -2.55
N HIS A 11 0.95 4.59 -1.70
CA HIS A 11 2.26 4.15 -2.13
C HIS A 11 2.23 2.82 -2.90
N ASP A 12 1.33 1.89 -2.54
CA ASP A 12 1.05 0.69 -3.32
C ASP A 12 0.59 1.08 -4.73
N CYS A 13 -0.49 1.85 -4.82
CA CYS A 13 -1.10 2.19 -6.10
C CYS A 13 -0.20 2.99 -7.07
N PHE A 14 0.72 3.81 -6.56
CA PHE A 14 1.61 4.63 -7.38
C PHE A 14 2.80 3.84 -7.97
N VAL A 15 3.07 2.64 -7.47
CA VAL A 15 4.19 1.81 -7.90
C VAL A 15 3.65 0.53 -8.53
N ASN A 16 3.58 0.51 -9.86
CA ASN A 16 3.02 -0.60 -10.65
C ASN A 16 1.53 -0.94 -10.41
N GLY A 17 0.81 -0.08 -9.69
CA GLY A 17 -0.62 -0.25 -9.43
C GLY A 17 -0.89 -0.88 -8.07
N CYS A 18 -2.17 -0.94 -7.68
CA CYS A 18 -2.56 -1.43 -6.35
C CYS A 18 -2.49 -2.97 -6.32
N ASP A 19 -1.31 -3.53 -6.11
CA ASP A 19 -1.05 -4.97 -6.22
C ASP A 19 -0.41 -5.57 -4.95
N GLY A 20 -0.31 -4.81 -3.86
CA GLY A 20 0.27 -5.27 -2.60
C GLY A 20 1.79 -5.44 -2.65
N SER A 21 2.48 -5.05 -3.72
CA SER A 21 3.93 -5.15 -3.85
C SER A 21 4.69 -4.39 -2.75
N VAL A 22 4.13 -3.27 -2.28
CA VAL A 22 4.69 -2.49 -1.16
C VAL A 22 4.77 -3.27 0.16
N LEU A 23 4.00 -4.35 0.29
CA LEU A 23 3.95 -5.20 1.50
C LEU A 23 5.07 -6.26 1.52
N LEU A 24 5.70 -6.53 0.37
CA LEU A 24 6.75 -7.55 0.25
C LEU A 24 8.02 -7.11 0.98
N ASP A 25 8.56 -8.01 1.79
CA ASP A 25 9.85 -7.85 2.45
C ASP A 25 11.02 -8.22 1.53
N ASP A 26 12.20 -7.70 1.86
CA ASP A 26 13.44 -8.10 1.23
C ASP A 26 13.68 -9.61 1.38
N SER A 27 14.25 -10.22 0.35
CA SER A 27 14.75 -11.59 0.37
C SER A 27 16.09 -11.67 -0.36
N ALA A 28 16.71 -12.85 -0.39
CA ALA A 28 17.98 -13.05 -1.11
C ALA A 28 17.91 -12.68 -2.61
N THR A 29 16.72 -12.70 -3.21
CA THR A 29 16.51 -12.45 -4.64
C THR A 29 15.58 -11.26 -4.91
N LEU A 30 15.11 -10.57 -3.87
CA LEU A 30 14.10 -9.51 -4.00
C LEU A 30 14.48 -8.33 -3.11
N THR A 31 14.56 -7.14 -3.68
CA THR A 31 14.69 -5.89 -2.93
C THR A 31 13.34 -5.18 -2.93
N GLY A 32 12.73 -5.11 -1.74
CA GLY A 32 11.42 -4.55 -1.51
C GLY A 32 11.36 -3.03 -1.58
N GLU A 33 10.16 -2.53 -1.80
CA GLU A 33 9.89 -1.09 -1.82
C GLU A 33 10.02 -0.42 -0.45
N LYS A 34 9.96 -1.18 0.66
CA LYS A 34 10.05 -0.63 2.02
C LYS A 34 11.34 0.16 2.26
N ASN A 35 12.41 -0.17 1.54
CA ASN A 35 13.70 0.49 1.61
C ASN A 35 13.88 1.65 0.61
N ALA A 36 12.88 1.96 -0.22
CA ALA A 36 12.93 3.13 -1.10
C ALA A 36 12.98 4.42 -0.27
N GLY A 37 13.64 5.47 -0.76
CA GLY A 37 13.81 6.74 -0.05
C GLY A 37 12.50 7.34 0.49
N PRO A 38 11.39 7.34 -0.28
CA PRO A 38 10.09 7.80 0.20
C PRO A 38 9.44 6.91 1.28
N ASN A 39 9.88 5.66 1.40
CA ASN A 39 9.26 4.61 2.23
C ASN A 39 10.04 4.34 3.52
N ALA A 40 11.37 4.32 3.43
CA ALA A 40 12.27 3.99 4.52
C ALA A 40 12.07 4.95 5.69
N ASN A 41 11.94 4.40 6.91
CA ASN A 41 11.67 5.15 8.14
C ASN A 41 10.44 6.08 8.05
N SER A 42 9.48 5.74 7.18
CA SER A 42 8.36 6.64 6.85
C SER A 42 7.03 5.89 6.73
N LEU A 43 6.94 4.85 5.91
CA LEU A 43 5.76 3.97 5.88
C LEU A 43 5.66 3.17 7.18
N ARG A 44 4.43 2.93 7.63
CA ARG A 44 4.12 2.24 8.91
C ARG A 44 2.71 1.67 8.84
N GLY A 45 2.44 0.65 9.67
CA GLY A 45 1.14 -0.03 9.73
C GLY A 45 1.11 -1.39 9.02
N PHE A 46 2.27 -1.93 8.62
CA PHE A 46 2.39 -3.27 8.03
C PHE A 46 1.82 -4.34 8.97
N GLU A 47 2.07 -4.21 10.26
CA GLU A 47 1.64 -5.17 11.30
C GLU A 47 0.12 -5.19 11.45
N VAL A 48 -0.54 -4.08 11.12
CA VAL A 48 -2.01 -4.00 11.10
C VAL A 48 -2.56 -4.76 9.89
N ILE A 49 -1.90 -4.64 8.73
CA ILE A 49 -2.26 -5.41 7.54
C ILE A 49 -2.05 -6.90 7.78
N ASP A 50 -0.95 -7.30 8.43
CA ASP A 50 -0.70 -8.69 8.82
C ASP A 50 -1.79 -9.24 9.75
N ALA A 51 -2.19 -8.46 10.76
CA ALA A 51 -3.24 -8.84 11.69
C ALA A 51 -4.61 -8.98 10.98
N ILE A 52 -4.92 -8.09 10.03
CA ILE A 52 -6.14 -8.21 9.22
C ILE A 52 -6.05 -9.46 8.34
N LYS A 53 -4.95 -9.67 7.63
CA LYS A 53 -4.74 -10.83 6.74
C LYS A 53 -4.88 -12.14 7.50
N SER A 54 -4.26 -12.25 8.66
CA SER A 54 -4.37 -13.44 9.53
C SER A 54 -5.82 -13.75 9.90
N ARG A 55 -6.61 -12.73 10.29
CA ARG A 55 -8.02 -12.91 10.66
C ARG A 55 -8.90 -13.25 9.45
N VAL A 56 -8.64 -12.60 8.31
CA VAL A 56 -9.37 -12.84 7.07
C VAL A 56 -9.08 -14.25 6.55
N ASP A 57 -7.82 -14.70 6.55
CA ASP A 57 -7.47 -16.05 6.13
C ASP A 57 -8.00 -17.13 7.09
N ALA A 58 -8.13 -16.83 8.39
CA ALA A 58 -8.79 -17.73 9.33
C ALA A 58 -10.29 -17.92 9.03
N ALA A 59 -10.95 -16.91 8.46
CA ALA A 59 -12.36 -16.95 8.08
C ALA A 59 -12.59 -17.49 6.66
N CYS A 60 -11.74 -17.11 5.71
CA CYS A 60 -11.82 -17.48 4.29
C CYS A 60 -10.39 -17.67 3.70
N PRO A 61 -9.79 -18.85 3.91
CA PRO A 61 -8.39 -19.12 3.53
C PRO A 61 -8.10 -18.80 2.06
N GLY A 62 -7.06 -17.98 1.82
CA GLY A 62 -6.53 -17.73 0.48
C GLY A 62 -7.51 -17.07 -0.50
N THR A 63 -8.60 -16.49 0.01
CA THR A 63 -9.67 -15.92 -0.82
C THR A 63 -9.47 -14.44 -1.09
N VAL A 64 -9.07 -13.67 -0.06
CA VAL A 64 -8.91 -12.22 -0.15
C VAL A 64 -7.44 -11.86 -0.34
N SER A 65 -7.15 -11.06 -1.37
CA SER A 65 -5.82 -10.56 -1.66
C SER A 65 -5.36 -9.52 -0.63
N CYS A 66 -4.05 -9.44 -0.40
CA CYS A 66 -3.46 -8.38 0.42
C CYS A 66 -3.71 -6.99 -0.17
N ALA A 67 -3.71 -6.87 -1.50
CA ALA A 67 -4.07 -5.64 -2.21
C ALA A 67 -5.50 -5.16 -1.88
N ASP A 68 -6.49 -6.05 -1.86
CA ASP A 68 -7.86 -5.67 -1.49
C ASP A 68 -8.00 -5.40 0.02
N ILE A 69 -7.27 -6.12 0.87
CA ILE A 69 -7.20 -5.80 2.30
C ILE A 69 -6.69 -4.37 2.51
N LEU A 70 -5.61 -3.99 1.83
CA LEU A 70 -5.03 -2.66 1.95
C LEU A 70 -6.00 -1.57 1.47
N ALA A 71 -6.69 -1.81 0.35
CA ALA A 71 -7.70 -0.89 -0.19
C ALA A 71 -8.88 -0.66 0.77
N VAL A 72 -9.43 -1.74 1.34
CA VAL A 72 -10.54 -1.66 2.30
C VAL A 72 -10.08 -1.03 3.62
N ALA A 73 -8.90 -1.41 4.12
CA ALA A 73 -8.34 -0.84 5.34
C ALA A 73 -8.07 0.67 5.20
N ALA A 74 -7.68 1.15 4.02
CA ALA A 74 -7.53 2.58 3.75
C ALA A 74 -8.88 3.32 3.80
N ARG A 75 -9.93 2.77 3.18
CA ARG A 75 -11.30 3.33 3.25
C ARG A 75 -11.81 3.37 4.69
N ASP A 76 -11.66 2.28 5.43
CA ASP A 76 -12.08 2.20 6.83
C ASP A 76 -11.26 3.19 7.69
N GLY A 77 -9.96 3.32 7.43
CA GLY A 77 -9.11 4.31 8.08
C GLY A 77 -9.57 5.76 7.87
N VAL A 78 -10.05 6.10 6.67
CA VAL A 78 -10.65 7.41 6.38
C VAL A 78 -11.96 7.59 7.13
N ASN A 79 -12.84 6.59 7.10
CA ASN A 79 -14.14 6.68 7.75
C ASN A 79 -14.03 6.81 9.28
N LEU A 80 -13.13 6.04 9.91
CA LEU A 80 -12.87 6.10 11.36
C LEU A 80 -12.34 7.46 11.82
N LEU A 81 -11.75 8.25 10.93
CA LEU A 81 -11.26 9.60 11.21
C LEU A 81 -12.29 10.68 10.85
N GLY A 82 -13.55 10.31 10.61
CA GLY A 82 -14.65 11.23 10.29
C GLY A 82 -14.79 11.55 8.80
N GLY A 83 -14.06 10.86 7.93
CA GLY A 83 -14.20 10.98 6.49
C GLY A 83 -15.40 10.21 5.92
N PRO A 84 -15.66 10.33 4.60
CA PRO A 84 -16.73 9.62 3.95
C PRO A 84 -16.47 8.10 3.95
N SER A 85 -17.54 7.33 3.71
CA SER A 85 -17.43 5.94 3.31
C SER A 85 -17.89 5.80 1.87
N TRP A 86 -17.27 4.88 1.13
CA TRP A 86 -17.59 4.58 -0.25
C TRP A 86 -17.43 3.08 -0.51
N GLY A 87 -18.08 2.56 -1.55
CA GLY A 87 -17.85 1.20 -2.02
C GLY A 87 -16.47 1.10 -2.66
N VAL A 88 -15.59 0.26 -2.09
CA VAL A 88 -14.27 -0.02 -2.67
C VAL A 88 -14.46 -1.13 -3.72
N PRO A 89 -14.13 -0.90 -5.01
CA PRO A 89 -14.10 -1.97 -6.00
C PRO A 89 -13.08 -3.02 -5.57
N LEU A 90 -13.43 -4.30 -5.64
CA LEU A 90 -12.59 -5.43 -5.23
C LEU A 90 -12.27 -6.35 -6.42
N GLY A 91 -11.37 -7.30 -6.22
CA GLY A 91 -10.90 -8.25 -7.23
C GLY A 91 -9.44 -8.05 -7.61
N ARG A 92 -8.67 -7.24 -6.86
CA ARG A 92 -7.22 -7.10 -7.08
C ARG A 92 -6.51 -8.41 -6.75
N ARG A 93 -5.38 -8.65 -7.39
CA ARG A 93 -4.51 -9.80 -7.12
C ARG A 93 -3.15 -9.33 -6.64
N ASP A 94 -2.53 -10.13 -5.79
CA ASP A 94 -1.23 -9.80 -5.21
C ASP A 94 -0.10 -10.00 -6.23
N ALA A 95 0.82 -9.05 -6.24
CA ALA A 95 2.07 -9.12 -6.98
C ALA A 95 2.98 -10.23 -6.46
N ARG A 96 3.88 -10.69 -7.33
CA ARG A 96 4.96 -11.63 -6.98
C ARG A 96 6.35 -10.98 -7.06
N THR A 97 6.38 -9.70 -7.40
CA THR A 97 7.57 -8.89 -7.62
C THR A 97 7.34 -7.51 -7.05
N THR A 98 8.42 -6.79 -6.76
CA THR A 98 8.44 -5.44 -6.21
C THR A 98 9.65 -4.71 -6.80
N THR A 99 9.63 -3.39 -6.79
CA THR A 99 10.73 -2.59 -7.38
C THR A 99 10.99 -1.32 -6.59
N GLN A 100 12.05 -1.37 -5.78
CA GLN A 100 12.56 -0.21 -5.06
C GLN A 100 12.90 0.97 -6.00
N ALA A 101 13.38 0.69 -7.21
CA ALA A 101 13.71 1.72 -8.19
C ALA A 101 12.47 2.49 -8.65
N ALA A 102 11.36 1.79 -8.94
CA ALA A 102 10.12 2.45 -9.34
C ALA A 102 9.49 3.23 -8.18
N ALA A 103 9.58 2.74 -6.94
CA ALA A 103 9.19 3.52 -5.77
C ALA A 103 10.00 4.82 -5.62
N ASN A 104 11.31 4.78 -5.90
CA ASN A 104 12.15 5.99 -5.88
C ASN A 104 11.81 6.98 -7.00
N SER A 105 11.37 6.52 -8.18
CA SER A 105 11.09 7.38 -9.33
C SER A 105 9.66 7.92 -9.37
N ASN A 106 8.68 7.09 -8.96
CA ASN A 106 7.26 7.39 -9.18
C ASN A 106 6.62 8.13 -8.01
N LEU A 107 7.13 7.95 -6.79
CA LEU A 107 6.56 8.60 -5.62
C LEU A 107 6.99 10.08 -5.57
N PRO A 108 6.05 11.03 -5.56
CA PRO A 108 6.38 12.44 -5.61
C PRO A 108 7.10 12.91 -4.34
N SER A 109 8.13 13.75 -4.53
CA SER A 109 8.82 14.43 -3.42
C SER A 109 7.91 15.50 -2.78
N PRO A 110 8.01 15.72 -1.45
CA PRO A 110 7.38 16.87 -0.80
C PRO A 110 7.87 18.24 -1.35
N SER A 111 9.01 18.27 -2.04
CA SER A 111 9.57 19.47 -2.66
C SER A 111 9.22 19.62 -4.16
N SER A 112 8.34 18.77 -4.69
CA SER A 112 7.94 18.81 -6.10
C SER A 112 7.20 20.09 -6.46
N SER A 113 7.46 20.62 -7.66
CA SER A 113 6.71 21.74 -8.21
C SER A 113 5.28 21.33 -8.58
N ALA A 114 4.37 22.30 -8.71
CA ALA A 114 3.01 22.03 -9.19
C ALA A 114 3.00 21.32 -10.55
N ALA A 115 3.87 21.74 -11.48
CA ALA A 115 3.99 21.11 -12.80
C ALA A 115 4.43 19.64 -12.68
N THR A 116 5.38 19.34 -11.79
CA THR A 116 5.85 17.97 -11.52
C THR A 116 4.74 17.10 -10.93
N LEU A 117 3.96 17.63 -9.99
CA LEU A 117 2.86 16.89 -9.34
C LEU A 117 1.71 16.60 -10.31
N ILE A 118 1.43 17.50 -11.26
CA ILE A 118 0.40 17.30 -12.29
C ILE A 118 0.82 16.21 -13.29
N SER A 119 2.13 16.07 -13.54
CA SER A 119 2.68 15.06 -14.47
C SER A 119 2.98 13.71 -13.83
N ALA A 120 2.83 13.59 -12.51
CA ALA A 120 3.18 12.40 -11.74
C ALA A 120 2.21 11.24 -11.98
#